data_AF-A0A2M7AUU9-F1
#
_entry.id   AF-A0A2M7AUU9-F1
#
_cell.length_a   1.000
_cell.length_b   1.000
_cell.length_c   1.000
_cell.angle_alpha   90.00
_cell.angle_beta   90.00
_cell.angle_gamma   90.00
#
_symmetry.space_group_name_H-M   'P 1'
#
loop_
_entity.id
_entity.type
_entity.pdbx_description
1 polymer ?
#
loop_
_entity_poly.entity_id
_entity_poly.type
_entity_poly.pdbx_seq_one_letter_code
_entity_poly.pdbx_strand_id
1 'polypeptide(L)'
;MSGLYPKYIRLDHIYDFYEVVTRDSSNNLKFDFSKLDKTVCDIYNTGAKPFFSLGYMPQTISEDGSLIGKPKNWNEWTFLVQKTVEHYSSKNTVLPCGAMENFWKTNIYYEVWNEPDLESFGKWKYTGAKSYSDLYFFSVKGAQQAQNILPYKIGGPVTTALYKNWIQKFLDYIIANNLRIDFISWHHYSKKTDDYTQDIINLNKWLGEDPKYDKYENLPKIISEW
;
A
#
# COMPACT_ATOMS: atom_id res chain seq x y z
N MET A 1 10.27 23.78 -23.35
CA MET A 1 9.49 22.57 -23.04
C MET A 1 9.22 22.58 -21.55
N SER A 2 7.96 22.66 -21.10
CA SER A 2 7.65 22.40 -19.69
C SER A 2 7.65 20.89 -19.47
N GLY A 3 8.68 20.37 -18.82
CA GLY A 3 8.67 18.97 -18.39
C GLY A 3 7.67 18.77 -17.27
N LEU A 4 7.03 17.60 -17.21
CA LEU A 4 6.36 17.14 -16.00
C LEU A 4 7.43 16.67 -15.01
N TYR A 5 7.30 17.04 -13.74
CA TYR A 5 8.19 16.63 -12.65
C TYR A 5 7.38 15.83 -11.62
N PRO A 6 7.25 14.50 -11.79
CA PRO A 6 6.48 13.69 -10.87
C PRO A 6 7.11 13.75 -9.48
N LYS A 7 6.27 13.91 -8.44
CA LYS A 7 6.72 13.83 -7.04
C LYS A 7 6.75 12.40 -6.54
N TYR A 8 5.86 11.56 -7.06
CA TYR A 8 5.74 10.15 -6.73
C TYR A 8 5.53 9.33 -7.99
N ILE A 9 6.07 8.12 -8.01
CA ILE A 9 5.78 7.09 -9.02
C ILE A 9 5.23 5.87 -8.28
N ARG A 10 4.02 5.46 -8.64
CA ARG A 10 3.36 4.29 -8.06
C ARG A 10 3.87 3.01 -8.71
N LEU A 11 4.25 2.04 -7.90
CA LEU A 11 4.73 0.72 -8.33
C LEU A 11 3.83 -0.36 -7.79
N ASP A 12 3.29 -1.17 -8.70
CA ASP A 12 2.63 -2.43 -8.37
C ASP A 12 3.59 -3.63 -8.56
N HIS A 13 3.12 -4.83 -8.22
CA HIS A 13 3.86 -6.09 -8.36
C HIS A 13 5.21 -6.13 -7.63
N ILE A 14 5.36 -5.36 -6.54
CA ILE A 14 6.64 -5.21 -5.84
C ILE A 14 7.12 -6.53 -5.21
N TYR A 15 6.20 -7.47 -4.98
CA TYR A 15 6.48 -8.74 -4.30
C TYR A 15 6.58 -9.94 -5.24
N ASP A 16 5.72 -10.04 -6.24
CA ASP A 16 5.68 -11.19 -7.15
C ASP A 16 6.64 -11.03 -8.34
N PHE A 17 6.83 -9.83 -8.87
CA PHE A 17 7.74 -9.61 -10.01
C PHE A 17 9.22 -9.60 -9.59
N TYR A 18 9.52 -9.02 -8.42
CA TYR A 18 10.90 -8.85 -7.95
C TYR A 18 11.40 -9.99 -7.06
N GLU A 19 10.54 -10.96 -6.74
CA GLU A 19 10.86 -12.14 -5.93
C GLU A 19 11.50 -11.78 -4.57
N VAL A 20 10.98 -10.73 -3.90
CA VAL A 20 11.66 -10.14 -2.74
C VAL A 20 11.74 -11.05 -1.52
N VAL A 21 11.01 -12.17 -1.52
CA VAL A 21 10.96 -13.12 -0.42
C VAL A 21 11.07 -14.54 -0.95
N THR A 22 11.97 -15.30 -0.33
CA THR A 22 12.20 -16.73 -0.58
C THR A 22 12.30 -17.47 0.76
N ARG A 23 12.62 -18.76 0.74
CA ARG A 23 12.94 -19.52 1.95
C ARG A 23 14.37 -20.03 1.93
N ASP A 24 15.00 -20.05 3.10
CA ASP A 24 16.28 -20.71 3.30
C ASP A 24 16.11 -22.23 3.49
N SER A 25 17.23 -22.95 3.66
CA SER A 25 17.24 -24.40 3.91
C SER A 25 16.56 -24.84 5.21
N SER A 26 16.35 -23.90 6.13
CA SER A 26 15.67 -24.11 7.40
C SER A 26 14.20 -23.66 7.35
N ASN A 27 13.68 -23.36 6.16
CA ASN A 27 12.31 -22.91 5.89
C ASN A 27 11.95 -21.54 6.47
N ASN A 28 12.94 -20.73 6.88
CA ASN A 28 12.73 -19.35 7.31
C ASN A 28 12.61 -18.42 6.10
N LEU A 29 11.87 -17.32 6.24
CA LEU A 29 11.80 -16.29 5.20
C LEU A 29 13.15 -15.58 5.05
N LYS A 30 13.63 -15.50 3.82
CA LYS A 30 14.79 -14.72 3.40
C LYS A 30 14.34 -13.62 2.47
N PHE A 31 14.82 -12.39 2.69
CA PHE A 31 14.45 -11.23 1.90
C PHE A 31 15.61 -10.77 1.01
N ASP A 32 15.30 -10.43 -0.24
CA ASP A 32 16.25 -9.88 -1.21
C ASP A 32 15.55 -8.80 -2.05
N PHE A 33 15.76 -7.54 -1.70
CA PHE A 33 15.17 -6.40 -2.41
C PHE A 33 16.01 -5.93 -3.61
N SER A 34 17.14 -6.58 -3.93
CA SER A 34 18.14 -6.04 -4.87
C SER A 34 17.60 -5.78 -6.28
N LYS A 35 16.63 -6.56 -6.75
CA LYS A 35 15.96 -6.30 -8.04
C LYS A 35 15.06 -5.07 -7.98
N LEU A 36 14.24 -4.95 -6.92
CA LEU A 36 13.34 -3.81 -6.71
C LEU A 36 14.12 -2.52 -6.46
N ASP A 37 15.25 -2.61 -5.75
CA ASP A 37 16.14 -1.47 -5.46
C ASP A 37 16.61 -0.75 -6.72
N LYS A 38 16.83 -1.49 -7.83
CA LYS A 38 17.22 -0.88 -9.11
C LYS A 38 16.11 0.01 -9.65
N THR A 39 14.87 -0.48 -9.67
CA THR A 39 13.70 0.31 -10.08
C THR A 39 13.49 1.51 -9.17
N VAL A 40 13.69 1.34 -7.86
CA VAL A 40 13.56 2.44 -6.88
C VAL A 40 14.64 3.50 -7.11
N CYS A 41 15.88 3.10 -7.42
CA CYS A 41 16.93 4.03 -7.82
C CYS A 41 16.56 4.79 -9.11
N ASP A 42 15.97 4.12 -10.10
CA ASP A 42 15.49 4.79 -11.31
C ASP A 42 14.40 5.83 -11.00
N ILE A 43 13.46 5.52 -10.09
CA ILE A 43 12.47 6.49 -9.61
C ILE A 43 13.13 7.71 -8.98
N TYR A 44 14.10 7.52 -8.09
CA TYR A 44 14.82 8.64 -7.46
C TYR A 44 15.58 9.48 -8.48
N ASN A 45 16.16 8.88 -9.51
CA ASN A 45 16.85 9.59 -10.58
C ASN A 45 15.92 10.49 -11.42
N THR A 46 14.62 10.22 -11.44
CA THR A 46 13.62 11.14 -12.05
C THR A 46 13.28 12.35 -11.17
N GLY A 47 13.73 12.36 -9.91
CA GLY A 47 13.34 13.35 -8.90
C GLY A 47 12.05 13.00 -8.15
N ALA A 48 11.50 11.79 -8.34
CA ALA A 48 10.31 11.29 -7.67
C ALA A 48 10.65 10.37 -6.50
N LYS A 49 9.66 10.10 -5.64
CA LYS A 49 9.72 9.06 -4.58
C LYS A 49 8.87 7.84 -4.96
N PRO A 50 9.21 6.64 -4.45
CA PRO A 50 8.33 5.50 -4.64
C PRO A 50 7.02 5.66 -3.87
N PHE A 51 5.94 5.25 -4.50
CA PHE A 51 4.66 4.94 -3.88
C PHE A 51 4.43 3.45 -4.11
N PHE A 52 4.51 2.64 -3.07
CA PHE A 52 4.44 1.19 -3.18
C PHE A 52 3.01 0.69 -3.01
N SER A 53 2.51 -0.10 -3.96
CA SER A 53 1.41 -1.05 -3.74
C SER A 53 2.00 -2.30 -3.08
N LEU A 54 1.56 -2.62 -1.87
CA LEU A 54 1.96 -3.81 -1.14
C LEU A 54 1.22 -5.03 -1.71
N GLY A 55 1.72 -5.52 -2.85
CA GLY A 55 1.17 -6.65 -3.59
C GLY A 55 2.08 -7.06 -4.75
N TYR A 56 1.73 -8.11 -5.51
CA TYR A 56 0.69 -9.09 -5.14
C TYR A 56 1.22 -10.10 -4.12
N MET A 57 0.50 -11.18 -3.83
CA MET A 57 0.92 -12.18 -2.84
C MET A 57 2.12 -12.99 -3.40
N PRO A 58 3.31 -12.96 -2.75
CA PRO A 58 4.41 -13.78 -3.22
C PRO A 58 4.09 -15.27 -3.03
N GLN A 59 4.36 -16.07 -4.07
CA GLN A 59 4.06 -17.51 -4.10
C GLN A 59 4.62 -18.25 -2.88
N THR A 60 5.78 -17.83 -2.36
CA THR A 60 6.45 -18.41 -1.18
C THR A 60 5.61 -18.39 0.10
N ILE A 61 4.69 -17.43 0.25
CA ILE A 61 3.83 -17.28 1.44
C ILE A 61 2.34 -17.40 1.12
N SER A 62 1.96 -17.55 -0.15
CA SER A 62 0.58 -17.77 -0.58
C SER A 62 0.01 -19.09 -0.03
N GLU A 63 -1.28 -19.09 0.34
CA GLU A 63 -1.99 -20.28 0.83
C GLU A 63 -2.26 -21.30 -0.29
N ASP A 64 -2.66 -20.81 -1.46
CA ASP A 64 -3.03 -21.63 -2.61
C ASP A 64 -2.02 -21.54 -3.76
N GLY A 65 -0.91 -20.82 -3.54
CA GLY A 65 0.12 -20.56 -4.55
C GLY A 65 -0.28 -19.48 -5.57
N SER A 66 -1.47 -18.88 -5.47
CA SER A 66 -1.91 -17.82 -6.36
C SER A 66 -1.34 -16.45 -5.95
N LEU A 67 -1.19 -15.56 -6.93
CA LEU A 67 -0.75 -14.18 -6.72
C LEU A 67 -1.82 -13.33 -6.02
N ILE A 68 -3.10 -13.66 -6.22
CA ILE A 68 -4.20 -12.89 -5.64
C ILE A 68 -4.69 -13.45 -4.31
N GLY A 69 -4.14 -14.59 -3.86
CA GLY A 69 -4.54 -15.34 -2.67
C GLY A 69 -4.22 -14.64 -1.36
N LYS A 70 -4.73 -15.20 -0.25
CA LYS A 70 -4.32 -14.79 1.10
C LYS A 70 -3.02 -15.51 1.50
N PRO A 71 -2.26 -14.97 2.47
CA PRO A 71 -1.09 -15.68 2.96
C PRO A 71 -1.52 -16.93 3.73
N LYS A 72 -0.73 -17.99 3.68
CA LYS A 72 -0.90 -19.19 4.53
C LYS A 72 -0.69 -18.90 6.01
N ASN A 73 0.09 -17.87 6.31
CA ASN A 73 0.37 -17.41 7.66
C ASN A 73 0.43 -15.88 7.69
N TRP A 74 -0.50 -15.27 8.42
CA TRP A 74 -0.58 -13.81 8.55
C TRP A 74 0.66 -13.18 9.23
N ASN A 75 1.37 -13.94 10.07
CA ASN A 75 2.63 -13.45 10.65
C ASN A 75 3.74 -13.37 9.60
N GLU A 76 3.74 -14.22 8.58
CA GLU A 76 4.69 -14.13 7.46
C GLU A 76 4.42 -12.90 6.60
N TRP A 77 3.15 -12.58 6.32
CA TRP A 77 2.76 -11.34 5.67
C TRP A 77 3.15 -10.10 6.51
N THR A 78 2.86 -10.13 7.81
CA THR A 78 3.26 -9.08 8.76
C THR A 78 4.78 -8.84 8.69
N PHE A 79 5.57 -9.91 8.68
CA PHE A 79 7.02 -9.82 8.64
C PHE A 79 7.55 -9.32 7.30
N LEU A 80 6.94 -9.71 6.18
CA LEU A 80 7.25 -9.15 4.86
C LEU A 80 7.02 -7.63 4.83
N VAL A 81 5.85 -7.16 5.28
CA VAL A 81 5.56 -5.72 5.32
C VAL A 81 6.53 -4.98 6.25
N GLN A 82 6.84 -5.54 7.42
CA GLN A 82 7.86 -4.98 8.31
C GLN A 82 9.18 -4.79 7.58
N LYS A 83 9.68 -5.85 6.91
CA LYS A 83 10.97 -5.81 6.22
C LYS A 83 10.98 -4.84 5.04
N THR A 84 9.89 -4.73 4.30
CA THR A 84 9.74 -3.73 3.22
C THR A 84 9.82 -2.30 3.76
N VAL A 85 9.12 -2.01 4.87
CA VAL A 85 9.15 -0.67 5.50
C VAL A 85 10.53 -0.36 6.08
N GLU A 86 11.16 -1.31 6.77
CA GLU A 86 12.53 -1.18 7.27
C GLU A 86 13.52 -0.94 6.13
N HIS A 87 13.37 -1.63 5.00
CA HIS A 87 14.30 -1.52 3.89
C HIS A 87 14.27 -0.13 3.23
N TYR A 88 13.08 0.43 2.98
CA TYR A 88 12.96 1.70 2.25
C TYR A 88 12.82 2.95 3.12
N SER A 89 12.29 2.83 4.35
CA SER A 89 12.03 3.97 5.24
C SER A 89 12.97 4.03 6.46
N SER A 90 13.99 3.19 6.56
CA SER A 90 14.96 3.26 7.65
C SER A 90 15.89 4.48 7.52
N LYS A 91 16.32 5.04 8.65
CA LYS A 91 17.38 6.06 8.66
C LYS A 91 18.67 5.55 8.02
N ASN A 92 18.90 4.24 8.09
CA ASN A 92 20.13 3.59 7.61
C ASN A 92 19.97 2.97 6.21
N THR A 93 18.87 3.22 5.49
CA THR A 93 18.68 2.70 4.13
C THR A 93 19.82 3.15 3.22
N VAL A 94 20.45 2.18 2.57
CA VAL A 94 21.44 2.34 1.51
C VAL A 94 20.99 1.50 0.34
N LEU A 95 20.87 2.11 -0.84
CA LEU A 95 20.48 1.45 -2.07
C LEU A 95 21.69 1.37 -3.02
N PRO A 96 21.62 0.64 -4.15
CA PRO A 96 22.70 0.59 -5.14
C PRO A 96 23.10 1.95 -5.71
N CYS A 97 22.20 2.94 -5.69
CA CYS A 97 22.47 4.34 -6.04
C CYS A 97 23.14 5.15 -4.91
N GLY A 98 23.47 4.52 -3.78
CA GLY A 98 24.21 5.12 -2.67
C GLY A 98 23.38 5.33 -1.40
N ALA A 99 24.02 5.95 -0.41
CA ALA A 99 23.33 6.39 0.81
C ALA A 99 22.41 7.58 0.48
N MET A 100 21.14 7.46 0.84
CA MET A 100 20.14 8.48 0.52
C MET A 100 19.98 9.47 1.66
N GLU A 101 19.84 10.75 1.34
CA GLU A 101 19.43 11.77 2.31
C GLU A 101 18.06 11.44 2.91
N ASN A 102 17.81 11.89 4.15
CA ASN A 102 16.54 11.62 4.85
C ASN A 102 15.31 12.12 4.08
N PHE A 103 15.47 13.17 3.27
CA PHE A 103 14.39 13.66 2.40
C PHE A 103 13.85 12.57 1.48
N TRP A 104 14.69 11.73 0.88
CA TRP A 104 14.27 10.70 -0.08
C TRP A 104 13.64 9.47 0.58
N LYS A 105 13.99 9.21 1.84
CA LYS A 105 13.51 8.06 2.62
C LYS A 105 12.26 8.37 3.44
N THR A 106 11.84 9.64 3.54
CA THR A 106 10.65 10.06 4.29
C THR A 106 9.44 10.30 3.39
N ASN A 107 8.24 10.12 3.95
CA ASN A 107 6.95 10.20 3.28
C ASN A 107 6.85 9.27 2.07
N ILE A 108 7.49 8.10 2.13
CA ILE A 108 7.22 7.00 1.21
C ILE A 108 5.81 6.47 1.51
N TYR A 109 5.05 6.18 0.45
CA TYR A 109 3.69 5.67 0.54
C TYR A 109 3.69 4.15 0.42
N TYR A 110 2.91 3.50 1.27
CA TYR A 110 2.62 2.08 1.26
C TYR A 110 1.10 1.91 1.18
N GLU A 111 0.58 1.70 -0.01
CA GLU A 111 -0.82 1.37 -0.23
C GLU A 111 -1.01 -0.13 -0.11
N VAL A 112 -2.00 -0.57 0.66
CA VAL A 112 -2.18 -2.00 0.91
C VAL A 112 -2.99 -2.60 -0.22
N TRP A 113 -2.35 -3.46 -1.02
CA TRP A 113 -2.91 -4.17 -2.17
C TRP A 113 -3.17 -3.31 -3.41
N ASN A 114 -3.85 -3.88 -4.40
CA ASN A 114 -4.37 -3.23 -5.60
C ASN A 114 -5.72 -3.84 -5.98
N GLU A 115 -6.77 -3.01 -6.09
CA GLU A 115 -8.14 -3.39 -6.50
C GLU A 115 -8.68 -4.67 -5.82
N PRO A 116 -8.75 -4.70 -4.47
CA PRO A 116 -9.15 -5.90 -3.74
C PRO A 116 -10.56 -6.38 -4.10
N ASP A 117 -11.43 -5.47 -4.54
CA ASP A 117 -12.81 -5.72 -4.95
C ASP A 117 -12.94 -6.42 -6.30
N LEU A 118 -11.93 -6.34 -7.18
CA LEU A 118 -11.99 -6.93 -8.51
C LEU A 118 -11.64 -8.42 -8.49
N GLU A 119 -12.36 -9.21 -9.30
CA GLU A 119 -12.15 -10.66 -9.36
C GLU A 119 -10.74 -11.04 -9.84
N SER A 120 -10.19 -10.31 -10.81
CA SER A 120 -8.87 -10.56 -11.40
C SER A 120 -7.71 -10.21 -10.49
N PHE A 121 -7.88 -9.30 -9.54
CA PHE A 121 -6.80 -8.79 -8.69
C PHE A 121 -6.91 -9.20 -7.23
N GLY A 122 -7.95 -9.94 -6.86
CA GLY A 122 -8.14 -10.23 -5.45
C GLY A 122 -9.33 -11.08 -5.12
N LYS A 123 -10.51 -10.69 -5.62
CA LYS A 123 -11.79 -11.21 -5.12
C LYS A 123 -11.84 -11.17 -3.58
N TRP A 124 -11.14 -10.19 -2.99
CA TRP A 124 -11.14 -9.99 -1.55
C TRP A 124 -12.50 -9.45 -1.17
N LYS A 125 -13.03 -9.98 -0.08
CA LYS A 125 -14.22 -9.40 0.52
C LYS A 125 -13.77 -8.38 1.53
N TYR A 126 -14.65 -7.44 1.82
CA TYR A 126 -14.43 -6.53 2.93
C TYR A 126 -14.19 -7.27 4.26
N THR A 127 -14.98 -8.31 4.56
CA THR A 127 -14.83 -9.22 5.71
C THR A 127 -15.03 -10.69 5.31
N GLY A 128 -14.61 -11.62 6.16
CA GLY A 128 -14.76 -13.07 5.97
C GLY A 128 -13.41 -13.79 5.87
N ALA A 129 -13.40 -15.02 5.36
CA ALA A 129 -12.19 -15.87 5.35
C ALA A 129 -11.02 -15.30 4.51
N LYS A 130 -11.33 -14.53 3.46
CA LYS A 130 -10.38 -13.76 2.65
C LYS A 130 -10.80 -12.29 2.70
N SER A 131 -10.41 -11.64 3.78
CA SER A 131 -10.81 -10.29 4.16
C SER A 131 -9.72 -9.28 3.84
N TYR A 132 -10.06 -8.23 3.09
CA TYR A 132 -9.18 -7.08 2.90
C TYR A 132 -8.89 -6.39 4.24
N SER A 133 -9.86 -6.37 5.16
CA SER A 133 -9.68 -5.78 6.49
C SER A 133 -8.57 -6.48 7.27
N ASP A 134 -8.46 -7.81 7.16
CA ASP A 134 -7.38 -8.57 7.81
C ASP A 134 -6.04 -8.29 7.12
N LEU A 135 -6.02 -8.25 5.78
CA LEU A 135 -4.84 -7.87 5.01
C LEU A 135 -4.31 -6.50 5.44
N TYR A 136 -5.19 -5.51 5.59
CA TYR A 136 -4.85 -4.19 6.08
C TYR A 136 -4.36 -4.21 7.54
N PHE A 137 -5.06 -4.91 8.44
CA PHE A 137 -4.67 -5.07 9.84
C PHE A 137 -3.25 -5.59 9.98
N PHE A 138 -2.92 -6.71 9.31
CA PHE A 138 -1.60 -7.31 9.41
C PHE A 138 -0.52 -6.49 8.69
N SER A 139 -0.87 -5.73 7.65
CA SER A 139 0.04 -4.78 7.00
C SER A 139 0.41 -3.62 7.96
N VAL A 140 -0.59 -3.01 8.60
CA VAL A 140 -0.37 -1.94 9.58
C VAL A 140 0.46 -2.44 10.76
N LYS A 141 0.16 -3.64 11.26
CA LYS A 141 0.94 -4.28 12.34
C LYS A 141 2.41 -4.46 11.94
N GLY A 142 2.67 -4.96 10.74
CA GLY A 142 4.04 -5.14 10.24
C GLY A 142 4.78 -3.80 10.11
N ALA A 143 4.13 -2.81 9.50
CA ALA A 143 4.68 -1.48 9.36
C ALA A 143 5.01 -0.84 10.73
N GLN A 144 4.14 -0.99 11.73
CA GLN A 144 4.36 -0.48 13.10
C GLN A 144 5.49 -1.18 13.85
N GLN A 145 5.81 -2.43 13.49
CA GLN A 145 6.93 -3.18 14.07
C GLN A 145 8.29 -2.78 13.49
N ALA A 146 8.31 -2.04 12.38
CA ALA A 146 9.53 -1.58 11.72
C ALA A 146 10.37 -0.68 12.64
N GLN A 147 11.67 -0.96 12.71
CA GLN A 147 12.59 -0.27 13.60
C GLN A 147 13.45 0.77 12.86
N ASN A 148 13.90 1.79 13.60
CA ASN A 148 14.79 2.85 13.09
C ASN A 148 14.23 3.61 11.86
N ILE A 149 12.91 3.82 11.82
CA ILE A 149 12.22 4.39 10.66
C ILE A 149 12.19 5.93 10.68
N LEU A 150 12.15 6.50 9.47
CA LEU A 150 11.70 7.86 9.18
C LEU A 150 10.17 7.87 8.98
N PRO A 151 9.51 9.03 9.04
CA PRO A 151 8.07 9.11 8.77
C PRO A 151 7.73 8.52 7.39
N TYR A 152 6.74 7.64 7.33
CA TYR A 152 6.16 7.05 6.12
C TYR A 152 4.63 7.18 6.14
N LYS A 153 3.94 6.77 5.08
CA LYS A 153 2.48 6.80 4.97
C LYS A 153 1.94 5.41 4.61
N ILE A 154 0.86 4.97 5.25
CA ILE A 154 0.15 3.73 4.91
C ILE A 154 -1.35 3.98 4.72
N GLY A 155 -1.97 3.36 3.71
CA GLY A 155 -3.36 3.64 3.34
C GLY A 155 -3.99 2.66 2.36
N GLY A 156 -5.25 2.94 2.02
CA GLY A 156 -6.15 2.09 1.20
C GLY A 156 -7.57 2.68 1.14
N PRO A 157 -8.63 1.96 0.71
CA PRO A 157 -8.65 0.54 0.37
C PRO A 157 -8.34 0.20 -1.09
N VAL A 158 -7.98 1.21 -1.92
CA VAL A 158 -7.55 1.07 -3.32
C VAL A 158 -8.53 0.26 -4.17
N THR A 159 -9.82 0.55 -4.06
CA THR A 159 -10.87 -0.10 -4.87
C THR A 159 -10.90 0.41 -6.30
N THR A 160 -11.44 -0.38 -7.23
CA THR A 160 -11.54 -0.04 -8.69
C THR A 160 -12.29 1.26 -8.99
N ALA A 161 -13.19 1.67 -8.10
CA ALA A 161 -13.92 2.94 -8.12
C ALA A 161 -14.14 3.44 -6.69
N LEU A 162 -14.67 4.66 -6.56
CA LEU A 162 -15.09 5.19 -5.26
C LEU A 162 -16.42 4.55 -4.81
N TYR A 163 -16.35 3.48 -4.02
CA TYR A 163 -17.54 2.81 -3.48
C TYR A 163 -17.81 3.19 -2.02
N LYS A 164 -18.93 3.87 -1.78
CA LYS A 164 -19.35 4.32 -0.44
C LYS A 164 -19.34 3.21 0.60
N ASN A 165 -19.90 2.05 0.25
CA ASN A 165 -20.00 0.91 1.16
C ASN A 165 -18.63 0.32 1.52
N TRP A 166 -17.67 0.28 0.59
CA TRP A 166 -16.30 -0.16 0.87
C TRP A 166 -15.58 0.83 1.78
N ILE A 167 -15.63 2.13 1.45
CA ILE A 167 -14.98 3.18 2.25
C ILE A 167 -15.52 3.21 3.67
N GLN A 168 -16.83 3.34 3.85
CA GLN A 168 -17.43 3.47 5.19
C GLN A 168 -17.19 2.22 6.03
N LYS A 169 -17.36 1.03 5.46
CA LYS A 169 -17.07 -0.20 6.19
C LYS A 169 -15.60 -0.26 6.57
N PHE A 170 -14.68 -0.01 5.65
CA PHE A 170 -13.24 -0.01 5.93
C PHE A 170 -12.84 0.95 7.05
N LEU A 171 -13.38 2.17 7.04
CA LEU A 171 -13.17 3.11 8.13
C LEU A 171 -13.77 2.62 9.44
N ASP A 172 -14.96 1.99 9.42
CA ASP A 172 -15.55 1.37 10.62
C ASP A 172 -14.64 0.31 11.25
N TYR A 173 -13.99 -0.53 10.45
CA TYR A 173 -13.03 -1.52 10.98
C TYR A 173 -11.74 -0.89 11.46
N ILE A 174 -11.23 0.14 10.77
CA ILE A 174 -10.09 0.92 11.26
C ILE A 174 -10.40 1.53 12.62
N ILE A 175 -11.59 2.12 12.81
CA ILE A 175 -12.04 2.67 14.09
C ILE A 175 -12.09 1.56 15.14
N ALA A 176 -12.80 0.46 14.85
CA ALA A 176 -13.02 -0.62 15.81
C ALA A 176 -11.73 -1.29 16.27
N ASN A 177 -10.70 -1.35 15.42
CA ASN A 177 -9.42 -1.98 15.71
C ASN A 177 -8.30 -0.98 16.03
N ASN A 178 -8.62 0.32 16.13
CA ASN A 178 -7.67 1.40 16.37
C ASN A 178 -6.45 1.36 15.42
N LEU A 179 -6.70 1.15 14.13
CA LEU A 179 -5.65 1.02 13.12
C LEU A 179 -5.19 2.39 12.62
N ARG A 180 -3.91 2.46 12.24
CA ARG A 180 -3.34 3.60 11.54
C ARG A 180 -3.84 3.63 10.09
N ILE A 181 -4.20 4.82 9.63
CA ILE A 181 -4.42 5.16 8.22
C ILE A 181 -3.94 6.59 8.00
N ASP A 182 -3.13 6.81 6.98
CA ASP A 182 -2.56 8.11 6.67
C ASP A 182 -3.09 8.73 5.37
N PHE A 183 -3.82 7.97 4.56
CA PHE A 183 -4.50 8.43 3.35
C PHE A 183 -5.61 7.45 2.94
N ILE A 184 -6.59 7.95 2.20
CA ILE A 184 -7.65 7.15 1.58
C ILE A 184 -7.41 7.12 0.08
N SER A 185 -7.47 5.94 -0.53
CA SER A 185 -7.23 5.78 -1.97
C SER A 185 -8.21 4.85 -2.68
N TRP A 186 -8.38 5.11 -3.97
CA TRP A 186 -9.21 4.36 -4.93
C TRP A 186 -8.72 4.64 -6.36
N HIS A 187 -9.23 3.92 -7.34
CA HIS A 187 -9.01 4.17 -8.77
C HIS A 187 -10.26 4.77 -9.41
N HIS A 188 -10.14 5.41 -10.56
CA HIS A 188 -11.32 5.81 -11.33
C HIS A 188 -10.95 6.01 -12.80
N TYR A 189 -11.50 5.20 -13.70
CA TYR A 189 -11.28 5.38 -15.13
C TYR A 189 -12.47 6.11 -15.78
N SER A 190 -12.29 7.39 -16.13
CA SER A 190 -13.30 8.17 -16.85
C SER A 190 -12.70 9.09 -17.92
N LYS A 191 -13.48 9.34 -18.97
CA LYS A 191 -13.15 10.36 -19.99
C LYS A 191 -13.57 11.77 -19.58
N LYS A 192 -14.33 11.92 -18.49
CA LYS A 192 -14.86 13.21 -18.03
C LYS A 192 -14.10 13.64 -16.78
N THR A 193 -13.44 14.79 -16.86
CA THR A 193 -12.67 15.35 -15.74
C THR A 193 -13.51 15.65 -14.50
N ASP A 194 -14.80 15.96 -14.71
CA ASP A 194 -15.73 16.28 -13.62
C ASP A 194 -16.01 15.08 -12.71
N ASP A 195 -15.89 13.85 -13.22
CA ASP A 195 -16.13 12.63 -12.44
C ASP A 195 -15.13 12.51 -11.29
N TYR A 196 -13.85 12.87 -11.52
CA TYR A 196 -12.82 12.89 -10.48
C TYR A 196 -13.08 13.95 -9.41
N THR A 197 -13.62 15.11 -9.81
CA THR A 197 -14.01 16.16 -8.85
C THR A 197 -15.20 15.69 -8.02
N GLN A 198 -16.16 15.03 -8.68
CA GLN A 198 -17.34 14.50 -8.02
C GLN A 198 -17.00 13.41 -7.00
N ASP A 199 -15.98 12.59 -7.25
CA ASP A 199 -15.47 11.63 -6.27
C ASP A 199 -14.99 12.32 -4.99
N ILE A 200 -14.19 13.38 -5.09
CA ILE A 200 -13.71 14.12 -3.92
C ILE A 200 -14.89 14.72 -3.14
N ILE A 201 -15.86 15.31 -3.84
CA ILE A 201 -17.07 15.87 -3.24
C ILE A 201 -17.88 14.78 -2.53
N ASN A 202 -18.07 13.64 -3.18
CA ASN A 202 -18.81 12.50 -2.63
C ASN A 202 -18.12 11.95 -1.38
N LEU A 203 -16.82 11.71 -1.43
CA LEU A 203 -16.07 11.22 -0.27
C LEU A 203 -16.16 12.19 0.91
N ASN A 204 -15.96 13.50 0.68
CA ASN A 204 -16.12 14.50 1.74
C ASN A 204 -17.54 14.47 2.34
N LYS A 205 -18.57 14.38 1.50
CA LYS A 205 -19.96 14.26 1.96
C LYS A 205 -20.15 13.02 2.83
N TRP A 206 -19.63 11.86 2.42
CA TRP A 206 -19.79 10.61 3.18
C TRP A 206 -19.04 10.60 4.50
N LEU A 207 -17.91 11.31 4.59
CA LEU A 207 -17.18 11.49 5.85
C LEU A 207 -17.97 12.43 6.79
N GLY A 208 -18.60 13.48 6.26
CA GLY A 208 -19.43 14.40 7.05
C GLY A 208 -20.81 13.86 7.45
N GLU A 209 -21.16 12.61 7.11
CA GLU A 209 -22.45 12.00 7.46
C GLU A 209 -22.52 11.51 8.92
N ASP A 210 -21.38 11.22 9.55
CA ASP A 210 -21.32 10.68 10.91
C ASP A 210 -20.05 11.19 11.62
N PRO A 211 -20.16 11.81 12.81
CA PRO A 211 -19.01 12.34 13.57
C PRO A 211 -17.88 11.35 13.84
N LYS A 212 -18.16 10.03 13.79
CA LYS A 212 -17.11 9.01 13.95
C LYS A 212 -16.01 9.10 12.86
N TYR A 213 -16.31 9.74 11.73
CA TYR A 213 -15.38 9.92 10.62
C TYR A 213 -14.62 11.26 10.61
N ASP A 214 -14.93 12.21 11.50
CA ASP A 214 -14.38 13.58 11.49
C ASP A 214 -12.83 13.59 11.40
N LYS A 215 -12.17 12.68 12.11
CA LYS A 215 -10.70 12.58 12.11
C LYS A 215 -10.10 12.17 10.75
N TYR A 216 -10.90 11.66 9.83
CA TYR A 216 -10.49 11.22 8.50
C TYR A 216 -10.72 12.27 7.41
N GLU A 217 -11.48 13.33 7.68
CA GLU A 217 -11.82 14.37 6.70
C GLU A 217 -10.58 15.06 6.11
N ASN A 218 -9.55 15.24 6.94
CA ASN A 218 -8.31 15.90 6.55
C ASN A 218 -7.24 14.95 6.01
N LEU A 219 -7.53 13.65 5.89
CA LEU A 219 -6.59 12.74 5.25
C LEU A 219 -6.43 13.09 3.75
N PRO A 220 -5.21 12.93 3.20
CA PRO A 220 -5.01 12.89 1.76
C PRO A 220 -5.96 11.90 1.09
N LYS A 221 -6.55 12.34 -0.02
CA LYS A 221 -7.49 11.58 -0.85
C LYS A 221 -6.83 11.35 -2.20
N ILE A 222 -6.55 10.11 -2.54
CA ILE A 222 -5.65 9.76 -3.63
C ILE A 222 -6.39 8.90 -4.65
N ILE A 223 -6.50 9.40 -5.87
CA ILE A 223 -6.89 8.58 -7.01
C ILE A 223 -5.59 7.98 -7.57
N SER A 224 -5.26 6.76 -7.15
CA SER A 224 -3.94 6.14 -7.38
C SER A 224 -3.74 5.62 -8.81
N GLU A 225 -4.83 5.42 -9.55
CA GLU A 225 -4.88 5.15 -10.99
C GLU A 225 -6.13 5.82 -11.60
N TRP A 226 -6.00 6.42 -12.79
CA TRP A 226 -7.08 7.16 -13.44
C TRP A 226 -6.99 7.23 -14.96
#